data_AF-A0AAC9YWS8-F1
#
_entry.id   AF-A0AAC9YWS8-F1
#
_cell.length_a   1.000
_cell.length_b   1.000
_cell.length_c   1.000
_cell.angle_alpha   90.00
_cell.angle_beta   90.00
_cell.angle_gamma   90.00
#
_symmetry.space_group_name_H-M   'P 1'
#
loop_
_entity.id
_entity.type
_entity.pdbx_description
1 polymer ?
#
loop_
_entity_poly.entity_id
_entity_poly.type
_entity_poly.pdbx_seq_one_letter_code
_entity_poly.pdbx_strand_id
1 'polypeptide(L)' 'MYPVSNPQTLAQLLASLPEEERFILTLHYLRSKSSAEIAALLSVPEKSVIAVIESGKKRLTAFLGM' A
#
# COMPACT_ATOMS: atom_id res chain seq x y z
N MET A 1 20.15 -15.17 -17.87
CA MET A 1 19.86 -14.17 -16.82
C MET A 1 19.30 -12.95 -17.51
N TYR A 2 17.99 -12.76 -17.50
CA TYR A 2 17.40 -11.54 -18.05
C TYR A 2 17.68 -10.40 -17.05
N PRO A 3 18.27 -9.27 -17.47
CA PRO A 3 18.21 -8.07 -16.65
C PRO A 3 16.74 -7.65 -16.69
N VAL A 4 15.98 -8.00 -15.66
CA VAL A 4 14.65 -7.45 -15.50
C VAL A 4 14.88 -5.95 -15.32
N SER A 5 14.58 -5.16 -16.34
CA SER A 5 14.39 -3.72 -16.24
C SER A 5 13.25 -3.53 -15.24
N ASN A 6 13.59 -3.61 -13.95
CA ASN A 6 12.62 -4.10 -12.98
C ASN A 6 11.63 -2.96 -12.72
N PRO A 7 10.33 -3.20 -12.81
CA PRO A 7 9.37 -2.34 -12.14
C PRO A 7 9.68 -2.38 -10.64
N GLN A 8 10.59 -1.55 -10.15
CA GLN A 8 10.80 -1.27 -8.72
C GLN A 8 9.59 -0.52 -8.14
N THR A 9 8.43 -0.68 -8.76
CA THR A 9 7.19 0.06 -8.64
C THR A 9 6.26 -0.70 -7.72
N LEU A 10 5.77 -0.06 -6.66
CA LEU A 10 4.72 -0.54 -5.76
C LEU A 10 5.00 -1.86 -5.02
N ALA A 11 5.19 -2.99 -5.71
CA ALA A 11 5.41 -4.33 -5.15
C ALA A 11 6.64 -4.43 -4.24
N GLN A 12 7.77 -3.79 -4.62
CA GLN A 12 8.95 -3.76 -3.74
C GLN A 12 8.73 -2.89 -2.50
N LEU A 13 8.03 -1.76 -2.65
CA LEU A 13 7.66 -0.93 -1.50
C LEU A 13 6.71 -1.71 -0.58
N LEU A 14 5.67 -2.33 -1.13
CA LEU A 14 4.76 -3.23 -0.41
C LEU A 14 5.53 -4.34 0.31
N ALA A 15 6.54 -4.94 -0.32
CA ALA A 15 7.39 -5.95 0.30
C ALA A 15 8.28 -5.41 1.44
N SER A 16 8.63 -4.11 1.42
CA SER A 16 9.34 -3.44 2.52
C SER A 16 8.43 -2.99 3.66
N LEU A 17 7.11 -2.93 3.42
CA LEU A 17 6.14 -2.52 4.42
C LEU A 17 5.81 -3.67 5.39
N PRO A 18 5.47 -3.35 6.65
CA PRO A 18 4.89 -4.30 7.59
C PRO A 18 3.68 -5.01 6.99
N GLU A 19 3.41 -6.23 7.45
CA GLU A 19 2.35 -7.08 6.89
C GLU A 19 0.97 -6.41 6.95
N GLU A 20 0.67 -5.70 8.04
CA GLU A 20 -0.58 -4.94 8.21
C GLU A 20 -0.73 -3.82 7.18
N GLU A 21 0.30 -2.98 6.98
CA GLU A 21 0.24 -1.88 6.02
C GLU A 21 0.17 -2.40 4.58
N ARG A 22 0.95 -3.45 4.29
CA ARG A 22 0.93 -4.12 2.98
C ARG A 22 -0.45 -4.62 2.64
N PHE A 23 -1.16 -5.23 3.59
CA PHE A 23 -2.48 -5.80 3.36
C PHE A 23 -3.50 -4.71 3.00
N ILE A 24 -3.51 -3.61 3.77
CA ILE A 24 -4.39 -2.45 3.52
C ILE A 24 -4.10 -1.84 2.16
N LEU A 25 -2.83 -1.55 1.86
CA LEU A 25 -2.43 -0.94 0.60
C LEU A 25 -2.70 -1.87 -0.59
N THR A 26 -2.54 -3.17 -0.43
CA THR A 26 -2.88 -4.17 -1.45
C THR A 26 -4.39 -4.15 -1.74
N LEU A 27 -5.23 -4.20 -0.71
CA LEU A 27 -6.68 -4.14 -0.91
C LEU A 27 -7.11 -2.83 -1.57
N HIS A 28 -6.48 -1.72 -1.20
CA HIS A 28 -6.82 -0.41 -1.73
C HIS A 28 -6.34 -0.22 -3.17
N TYR A 29 -5.06 -0.47 -3.46
CA TYR A 29 -4.45 -0.19 -4.76
C TYR A 29 -4.62 -1.33 -5.77
N LEU A 30 -4.59 -2.60 -5.34
CA LEU A 30 -4.72 -3.76 -6.25
C LEU A 30 -6.17 -4.23 -6.41
N ARG A 31 -6.98 -4.11 -5.36
CA ARG A 31 -8.40 -4.51 -5.41
C ARG A 31 -9.38 -3.35 -5.49
N SER A 32 -8.89 -2.11 -5.57
CA SER A 32 -9.70 -0.88 -5.66
C SER A 32 -10.78 -0.78 -4.56
N LYS A 33 -10.56 -1.38 -3.39
CA LYS A 33 -11.50 -1.26 -2.27
C LYS A 33 -11.41 0.11 -1.61
N SER A 34 -12.55 0.63 -1.19
CA SER A 34 -12.61 1.88 -0.41
C SER A 34 -12.02 1.69 1.00
N SER A 35 -11.58 2.79 1.61
CA SER A 35 -11.11 2.81 3.00
C SER A 35 -12.15 2.26 3.97
N ALA A 36 -13.42 2.63 3.78
CA ALA A 36 -14.55 2.16 4.57
C ALA A 36 -14.76 0.64 4.46
N GLU A 37 -14.69 0.07 3.25
CA GLU A 37 -14.80 -1.39 3.07
C GLU A 37 -13.64 -2.14 3.72
N ILE A 38 -12.42 -1.62 3.62
CA ILE A 38 -11.23 -2.23 4.23
C ILE A 38 -11.34 -2.17 5.76
N ALA A 39 -11.81 -1.04 6.28
CA ALA A 39 -12.03 -0.83 7.71
C ALA A 39 -13.06 -1.82 8.27
N ALA A 40 -14.18 -2.01 7.55
CA ALA A 40 -15.20 -3.00 7.90
C ALA A 40 -14.66 -4.44 7.82
N LEU A 41 -13.87 -4.77 6.80
CA LEU A 41 -13.27 -6.10 6.64
C LEU A 41 -12.26 -6.45 7.74
N LEU A 42 -11.44 -5.48 8.14
CA LEU A 42 -10.42 -5.65 9.18
C LEU A 42 -10.95 -5.39 10.59
N SER A 43 -12.21 -4.95 10.71
CA SER A 43 -12.85 -4.55 11.97
C SER A 43 -12.05 -3.46 12.71
N VAL A 44 -11.46 -2.52 11.96
CA VAL A 44 -10.68 -1.39 12.48
C VAL A 44 -11.35 -0.05 12.12
N PRO A 45 -11.03 1.05 12.83
CA PRO A 45 -11.53 2.37 12.45
C PRO A 45 -11.05 2.81 11.07
N GLU A 46 -11.93 3.42 10.28
CA GLU A 46 -11.59 3.93 8.95
C GLU A 46 -10.43 4.93 8.96
N LYS A 47 -10.35 5.78 10.00
CA LYS A 47 -9.23 6.70 10.20
C LYS A 47 -7.86 6.01 10.22
N SER A 48 -7.77 4.78 10.75
CA SER A 48 -6.52 4.02 10.78
C SER A 48 -6.14 3.55 9.38
N VAL A 49 -7.12 3.09 8.60
CA VAL A 49 -6.92 2.70 7.19
C VAL A 49 -6.47 3.89 6.35
N ILE A 50 -7.12 5.05 6.51
CA ILE A 50 -6.74 6.29 5.81
C ILE A 50 -5.30 6.68 6.15
N ALA A 51 -4.92 6.68 7.43
CA ALA A 51 -3.56 7.02 7.86
C ALA A 51 -2.51 6.10 7.23
N VAL A 52 -2.79 4.79 7.14
CA VAL A 52 -1.92 3.82 6.47
C VAL A 52 -1.81 4.09 4.97
N ILE A 53 -2.93 4.39 4.30
CA ILE A 53 -2.94 4.71 2.87
C ILE A 53 -2.12 5.98 2.59
N GLU A 54 -2.32 7.04 3.36
CA GLU A 54 -1.55 8.28 3.23
C GLU A 54 -0.05 8.08 3.49
N SER A 55 0.29 7.30 4.52
CA SER A 55 1.67 6.95 4.85
C SER A 55 2.32 6.14 3.74
N GLY A 56 1.62 5.16 3.19
CA GLY A 56 2.05 4.36 2.03
C GLY A 56 2.25 5.22 0.78
N LYS A 57 1.34 6.17 0.50
CA LYS A 57 1.46 7.10 -0.61
C LYS A 57 2.67 8.02 -0.47
N LYS A 58 2.88 8.61 0.71
CA LYS A 58 4.07 9.45 1.01
C LYS A 58 5.36 8.67 0.80
N ARG A 59 5.42 7.42 1.26
CA ARG A 59 6.56 6.53 1.04
C ARG A 59 6.76 6.21 -0.44
N LEU A 60 5.67 5.99 -1.19
CA LEU A 60 5.74 5.79 -2.64
C LEU A 60 6.36 6.99 -3.33
N THR A 61 5.86 8.19 -3.03
CA THR A 61 6.35 9.44 -3.59
C THR A 61 7.83 9.66 -3.25
N ALA A 62 8.21 9.46 -1.98
CA ALA A 62 9.61 9.53 -1.54
C ALA A 62 10.52 8.49 -2.24
N PHE A 63 10.02 7.26 -2.42
CA PHE A 63 10.75 6.18 -3.11
C PHE A 63 10.92 6.45 -4.60
N LEU A 64 9.91 7.07 -5.23
CA LEU A 64 9.95 7.50 -6.63
C LEU A 64 10.72 8.81 -6.84
N GLY A 65 11.13 9.49 -5.76
CA GLY A 65 11.89 10.74 -5.81
C GLY A 65 11.12 11.93 -6.39
N MET A 66 9.78 11.90 -6.31
CA MET A 66 8.89 12.97 -6.79
C MET A 66 8.49 13.94 -5.68
#